data_AF-A0A816WBF7-F1
#
_entry.id   AF-A0A816WBF7-F1
#
_cell.length_a   1.000
_cell.length_b   1.000
_cell.length_c   1.000
_cell.angle_alpha   90.00
_cell.angle_beta   90.00
_cell.angle_gamma   90.00
#
_symmetry.space_group_name_H-M   'P 1'
#
loop_
_entity.id
_entity.type
_entity.pdbx_description
1 polymer ?
#
loop_
_entity_poly.entity_id
_entity_poly.type
_entity_poly.pdbx_seq_one_letter_code
_entity_poly.pdbx_strand_id
1 'polypeptide(L)'
;MNTKNDYSLTNVIFGYYGLVLVIIGTLLNLFTFFMLFHSTFGNAKKRPTLHYMREMALFDIAMLYGWNLDHYLLPVHGFKLHFYSVAW
;
A
#
# COMPACT_ATOMS: atom_id res chain seq x y z
N MET A 1 -2.01 -12.58 -39.78
CA MET A 1 -1.26 -11.86 -38.73
C MET A 1 -2.28 -10.96 -38.01
N ASN A 2 -2.79 -11.41 -36.86
CA ASN A 2 -3.90 -10.77 -36.15
C ASN A 2 -3.37 -10.22 -34.82
N THR A 3 -2.92 -8.97 -34.83
CA THR A 3 -2.36 -8.27 -33.67
C THR A 3 -3.45 -7.44 -33.00
N LYS A 4 -4.38 -8.09 -32.27
CA LYS A 4 -5.44 -7.40 -31.54
C LYS A 4 -5.50 -7.88 -30.08
N ASN A 5 -4.98 -7.03 -29.20
CA ASN A 5 -5.39 -6.86 -27.81
C ASN A 5 -5.07 -7.97 -26.80
N ASP A 6 -3.86 -8.53 -26.83
CA ASP A 6 -3.32 -9.31 -25.71
C ASP A 6 -2.80 -8.39 -24.58
N TYR A 7 -3.61 -7.42 -24.13
CA TYR A 7 -3.50 -7.03 -22.73
C TYR A 7 -4.01 -8.24 -21.95
N SER A 8 -3.07 -9.12 -21.61
CA SER A 8 -3.35 -10.44 -21.04
C SER A 8 -4.38 -10.32 -19.92
N LEU A 9 -5.49 -11.07 -20.02
CA LEU A 9 -6.51 -11.19 -18.96
C LEU A 9 -5.86 -11.33 -17.57
N THR A 10 -4.73 -12.02 -17.51
CA THR A 10 -3.86 -12.16 -16.35
C THR A 10 -3.45 -10.81 -15.74
N ASN A 11 -3.01 -9.83 -16.54
CA ASN A 11 -2.60 -8.50 -16.06
C ASN A 11 -3.77 -7.74 -15.44
N VAL A 12 -4.97 -7.85 -16.01
CA VAL A 12 -6.18 -7.23 -15.46
C VAL A 12 -6.54 -7.89 -14.13
N ILE A 13 -6.50 -9.22 -14.05
CA ILE A 13 -6.75 -9.96 -12.80
C ILE A 13 -5.75 -9.54 -11.71
N PHE A 14 -4.45 -9.49 -12.02
CA PHE A 14 -3.42 -9.04 -11.08
C PHE A 14 -3.63 -7.59 -10.65
N GLY A 15 -4.09 -6.72 -11.54
CA GLY A 15 -4.40 -5.34 -11.20
C GLY A 15 -5.55 -5.21 -10.21
N TYR A 16 -6.66 -5.90 -10.43
CA TYR A 16 -7.78 -5.88 -9.47
C TYR A 16 -7.43 -6.57 -8.14
N TYR A 17 -6.62 -7.63 -8.17
CA TYR A 17 -6.08 -8.24 -6.96
C TYR A 17 -5.21 -7.24 -6.17
N GLY A 18 -4.32 -6.51 -6.86
CA GLY A 18 -3.55 -5.42 -6.28
C GLY A 18 -4.43 -4.37 -5.61
N LEU A 19 -5.51 -3.94 -6.28
CA LEU A 19 -6.46 -2.97 -5.74
C LEU A 19 -7.15 -3.48 -4.46
N VAL A 20 -7.57 -4.74 -4.43
CA VAL A 20 -8.18 -5.34 -3.22
C VAL A 20 -7.19 -5.34 -2.06
N LEU A 21 -5.91 -5.67 -2.32
CA LEU A 21 -4.86 -5.60 -1.30
C LEU A 21 -4.64 -4.18 -0.80
N VAL A 22 -4.64 -3.17 -1.70
CA VAL A 22 -4.52 -1.76 -1.28
C VAL A 22 -5.67 -1.39 -0.35
N ILE A 23 -6.92 -1.69 -0.71
CA ILE A 23 -8.08 -1.32 0.09
C ILE A 23 -8.05 -2.01 1.46
N ILE A 24 -7.98 -3.35 1.47
CA ILE A 24 -8.03 -4.13 2.71
C ILE A 24 -6.80 -3.85 3.57
N GLY A 25 -5.61 -3.86 2.98
CA GLY A 25 -4.36 -3.63 3.68
C GLY A 25 -4.28 -2.22 4.27
N THR A 26 -4.81 -1.20 3.59
CA THR A 26 -4.86 0.17 4.12
C THR A 26 -5.81 0.26 5.31
N LEU A 27 -6.99 -0.35 5.22
CA LEU A 27 -7.95 -0.37 6.34
C LEU A 27 -7.37 -1.05 7.58
N LEU A 28 -6.72 -2.21 7.40
CA LEU A 28 -6.10 -2.95 8.51
C LEU A 28 -4.90 -2.22 9.12
N ASN A 29 -4.04 -1.60 8.29
CA ASN A 29 -2.91 -0.82 8.79
C ASN A 29 -3.34 0.49 9.46
N LEU A 30 -4.37 1.17 8.95
CA LEU A 30 -4.95 2.34 9.63
C LEU A 30 -5.58 1.97 10.97
N PHE A 31 -6.29 0.85 11.04
CA PHE A 31 -6.84 0.35 12.29
C PHE A 31 -5.72 0.03 13.30
N THR A 32 -4.67 -0.66 12.85
CA THR A 32 -3.48 -0.95 13.67
C THR A 32 -2.82 0.33 14.17
N PHE A 33 -2.61 1.30 13.29
CA PHE A 33 -2.02 2.59 13.63
C PHE A 33 -2.88 3.35 14.66
N PHE A 34 -4.20 3.40 14.45
CA PHE A 34 -5.13 4.06 15.38
C PHE A 34 -5.15 3.39 16.75
N MET A 35 -5.20 2.05 16.80
CA MET A 35 -5.10 1.33 18.08
C MET A 35 -3.79 1.62 18.79
N LEU A 36 -2.66 1.63 18.05
CA LEU A 36 -1.36 1.91 18.63
C LEU A 36 -1.25 3.37 19.10
N PHE A 37 -1.99 4.31 18.51
CA PHE A 37 -2.02 5.72 18.90
C PHE A 37 -2.93 5.99 20.11
N HIS A 38 -3.94 5.14 20.35
CA HIS A 38 -4.88 5.30 21.45
C HIS A 38 -4.20 5.33 22.83
N SER A 39 -4.70 6.20 23.73
CA SER A 39 -4.02 6.59 24.97
C SER A 39 -3.84 5.46 25.99
N THR A 40 -4.50 4.31 25.81
CA THR A 40 -4.24 3.07 26.57
C THR A 40 -2.77 2.61 26.44
N PHE A 41 -2.11 2.96 25.34
CA PHE A 41 -0.67 2.74 25.12
C PHE A 41 0.19 4.00 25.38
N GLY A 42 -0.36 5.00 26.10
CA GLY A 42 0.21 6.33 26.32
C GLY A 42 1.55 6.39 27.07
N ASN A 43 2.07 5.26 27.54
CA ASN A 43 3.45 5.13 28.03
C ASN A 43 4.44 4.77 26.91
N ALA A 44 4.24 5.28 25.70
CA ALA A 44 5.09 5.00 24.53
C ALA A 44 6.58 5.30 24.78
N LYS A 45 6.90 6.31 25.62
CA LYS A 45 8.27 6.59 26.08
C LYS A 45 8.95 5.42 26.82
N LYS A 46 8.19 4.48 27.39
CA LYS A 46 8.72 3.28 28.06
C LYS A 46 8.77 2.04 27.15
N ARG A 47 8.24 2.12 25.93
CA ARG A 47 8.07 0.97 25.03
C ARG A 47 8.48 1.35 23.59
N PRO A 48 9.78 1.38 23.28
CA PRO A 48 10.27 1.71 21.94
C PRO A 48 9.67 0.84 20.84
N THR A 49 9.31 -0.41 21.16
CA THR A 49 8.63 -1.33 20.25
C THR A 49 7.33 -0.76 19.66
N LEU A 50 6.56 0.02 20.42
CA LEU A 50 5.32 0.63 19.92
C LEU A 50 5.59 1.71 18.88
N HIS A 51 6.71 2.43 18.98
CA HIS A 51 7.12 3.40 17.96
C HIS A 51 7.46 2.69 16.66
N TYR A 52 8.26 1.63 16.72
CA TYR A 52 8.59 0.82 15.54
C TYR A 52 7.35 0.20 14.90
N MET A 53 6.40 -0.30 15.69
CA MET A 53 5.16 -0.88 15.14
C MET A 53 4.30 0.17 14.42
N ARG A 54 4.25 1.42 14.90
CA ARG A 54 3.55 2.52 14.23
C ARG A 54 4.22 2.89 12.91
N GLU A 55 5.55 2.97 12.90
CA GLU A 55 6.32 3.24 11.68
C GLU A 55 6.15 2.10 10.67
N MET A 56 6.19 0.83 11.10
CA MET A 56 5.93 -0.32 10.23
C MET A 56 4.54 -0.23 9.58
N ALA A 57 3.49 0.11 10.33
CA ALA A 57 2.15 0.27 9.75
C ALA A 57 2.10 1.39 8.68
N LEU A 58 2.86 2.48 8.86
CA LEU A 58 2.98 3.54 7.86
C LEU A 58 3.75 3.06 6.62
N PHE A 59 4.86 2.34 6.82
CA PHE A 59 5.64 1.76 5.72
C PHE A 59 4.81 0.73 4.93
N ASP A 60 4.01 -0.09 5.59
CA ASP A 60 3.13 -1.05 4.92
C ASP A 60 2.09 -0.33 4.04
N ILE A 61 1.49 0.77 4.53
CA ILE A 61 0.61 1.62 3.71
C ILE A 61 1.39 2.19 2.52
N ALA A 62 2.58 2.74 2.74
CA ALA A 62 3.39 3.30 1.66
C ALA A 62 3.73 2.24 0.59
N MET A 63 4.05 1.02 0.99
CA MET A 63 4.32 -0.10 0.08
C MET A 63 3.08 -0.52 -0.72
N LEU A 64 1.89 -0.52 -0.11
CA LEU A 64 0.63 -0.78 -0.81
C LEU A 64 0.36 0.27 -1.89
N TYR A 65 0.49 1.56 -1.56
CA TYR A 65 0.27 2.65 -2.52
C TYR A 65 1.38 2.78 -3.55
N GLY A 66 2.59 2.30 -3.26
CA GLY A 66 3.68 2.24 -4.21
C GLY A 66 3.54 1.08 -5.19
N TRP A 67 3.69 -0.13 -4.68
CA TRP A 67 3.80 -1.32 -5.51
C TRP A 67 2.44 -1.84 -5.96
N ASN A 68 1.50 -2.05 -5.02
CA ASN A 68 0.24 -2.74 -5.33
C ASN A 68 -0.73 -1.87 -6.11
N LEU A 69 -0.72 -0.56 -5.85
CA LEU A 69 -1.55 0.38 -6.61
C LEU A 69 -1.06 0.54 -8.05
N ASP A 70 0.26 0.53 -8.28
CA ASP A 70 0.81 0.56 -9.64
C ASP A 70 0.44 -0.68 -10.47
N HIS A 71 0.31 -1.85 -9.82
CA HIS A 71 -0.21 -3.05 -10.47
C HIS A 71 -1.66 -2.90 -10.95
N TYR A 72 -2.44 -2.03 -10.31
CA TYR A 72 -3.79 -1.67 -10.75
C TYR A 72 -3.77 -0.57 -11.81
N LEU A 73 -3.05 0.53 -11.56
CA LEU A 73 -3.07 1.71 -12.40
C LEU A 73 -2.48 1.45 -13.80
N LEU A 74 -1.39 0.69 -13.89
CA LEU A 74 -0.70 0.51 -15.17
C LEU A 74 -1.51 -0.33 -16.17
N PRO A 75 -2.08 -1.50 -15.82
CA PRO A 75 -2.86 -2.30 -16.76
C PRO A 75 -4.27 -1.75 -17.01
N VAL A 76 -4.88 -1.11 -16.01
CA VAL A 76 -6.29 -0.66 -16.09
C VAL A 76 -6.40 0.77 -16.62
N HIS A 77 -5.50 1.66 -16.19
CA HIS A 77 -5.56 3.09 -16.51
C HIS A 77 -4.38 3.59 -17.38
N GLY A 78 -3.36 2.77 -17.59
CA GLY A 78 -2.24 3.10 -18.48
C GLY A 78 -1.18 4.03 -17.89
N PHE A 79 -1.21 4.31 -16.59
CA PHE A 79 -0.23 5.15 -15.89
C PHE A 79 0.22 4.54 -14.56
N LYS A 80 1.28 5.08 -13.97
CA LYS A 80 1.80 4.66 -12.65
C LYS A 80 2.15 5.86 -11.80
N LEU A 81 2.19 5.69 -10.48
CA LEU A 81 2.59 6.73 -9.54
C LEU A 81 4.13 6.82 -9.48
N HIS A 82 4.66 8.00 -9.77
CA HIS A 82 6.07 8.29 -9.54
C HIS A 82 6.25 8.92 -8.16
N PHE A 83 6.98 8.24 -7.28
CA PHE A 83 7.41 8.80 -6.00
C PHE A 83 8.75 9.50 -6.22
N TYR A 84 8.75 10.83 -6.09
CA TYR A 84 9.98 11.61 -6.05
C TYR A 84 10.46 11.65 -4.61
N SER A 85 11.57 10.97 -4.30
CA SER A 85 12.28 11.19 -3.03
C SER A 85 13.11 12.46 -3.16
N VAL A 86 12.98 13.37 -2.20
CA VAL A 86 13.89 14.52 -2.10
C VAL A 86 15.18 14.01 -1.49
N ALA A 87 16.16 13.69 -2.34
CA ALA A 87 17.52 13.45 -1.89
C ALA A 87 18.13 14.80 -1.49
N TRP A 88 18.42 14.97 -0.21
CA TRP A 88 19.27 16.05 0.31
C TRP A 88 20.70 15.56 0.45
#